data_AF-A0A9X4P1F3-F1
#
_entry.id   AF-A0A9X4P1F3-F1
#
_cell.length_a   1.000
_cell.length_b   1.000
_cell.length_c   1.000
_cell.angle_alpha   90.00
_cell.angle_beta   90.00
_cell.angle_gamma   90.00
#
_symmetry.space_group_name_H-M   'P 1'
#
loop_
_entity.id
_entity.type
_entity.pdbx_description
1 polymer ?
#
loop_
_entity_poly.entity_id
_entity_poly.type
_entity_poly.pdbx_seq_one_letter_code
_entity_poly.pdbx_strand_id
1 'polypeptide(L)'
;MIDKEVRRGYKKTFIKGDRVTRNVAGPYAGIPGTIIGKSQAQYGLINDVRYSFRLDASDIIISEYSKYILYYDDEQQQAITS
;
A
#
# COMPACT_ATOMS: atom_id res chain seq x y z
N MET A 1 19.41 6.61 -4.82
CA MET A 1 18.20 6.74 -5.66
C MET A 1 17.70 5.33 -5.90
N ILE A 2 16.59 4.92 -5.28
CA ILE A 2 16.06 3.56 -5.48
C ILE A 2 15.28 3.57 -6.79
N ASP A 3 15.76 2.75 -7.71
CA ASP A 3 15.25 2.55 -9.04
C ASP A 3 13.74 2.34 -9.06
N LYS A 4 13.03 3.36 -9.59
CA LYS A 4 11.59 3.35 -9.85
C LYS A 4 11.23 2.39 -11.01
N GLU A 5 12.19 1.62 -11.53
CA GLU A 5 12.08 0.87 -12.78
C GLU A 5 11.41 -0.50 -12.68
N VAL A 6 11.22 -1.08 -11.49
CA VAL A 6 10.48 -2.36 -11.38
C VAL A 6 8.98 -2.10 -11.13
N ARG A 7 8.42 -1.16 -11.91
CA ARG A 7 6.98 -0.91 -12.10
C ARG A 7 6.43 -1.75 -13.25
N ARG A 8 6.92 -2.98 -13.42
CA ARG A 8 6.56 -3.81 -14.58
C ARG A 8 5.27 -4.59 -14.29
N GLY A 9 4.15 -3.94 -14.60
CA GLY A 9 2.84 -4.56 -14.88
C GLY A 9 2.12 -5.20 -13.69
N TYR A 10 1.08 -4.52 -13.19
CA TYR A 10 0.02 -5.06 -12.29
C TYR A 10 0.43 -5.66 -10.93
N LYS A 11 1.72 -5.84 -10.64
CA LYS A 11 2.26 -6.27 -9.36
C LYS A 11 3.02 -5.10 -8.72
N LYS A 12 2.35 -4.40 -7.80
CA LYS A 12 3.04 -3.45 -6.90
C LYS A 12 3.64 -4.25 -5.75
N THR A 13 4.96 -4.33 -5.69
CA THR A 13 5.67 -4.91 -4.56
C THR A 13 5.86 -3.80 -3.52
N PHE A 14 5.17 -3.92 -2.40
CA PHE A 14 5.32 -2.98 -1.29
C PHE A 14 6.33 -3.53 -0.28
N ILE A 15 7.16 -2.66 0.26
CA ILE A 15 8.15 -3.00 1.29
C ILE A 15 7.77 -2.40 2.64
N LYS A 16 8.27 -3.00 3.72
CA LYS A 16 8.06 -2.47 5.07
C LYS A 16 8.59 -1.03 5.14
N GLY A 17 7.76 -0.12 5.65
CA GLY A 17 8.04 1.31 5.72
C GLY A 17 7.39 2.13 4.60
N ASP A 18 6.93 1.49 3.51
CA ASP A 18 6.24 2.19 2.43
C ASP A 18 4.98 2.89 2.96
N ARG A 19 4.82 4.14 2.52
CA ARG A 19 3.65 4.96 2.81
C ARG A 19 2.59 4.70 1.75
N VAL A 20 1.40 4.32 2.22
CA VAL A 20 0.32 3.87 1.34
C VAL A 20 -1.02 4.44 1.78
N THR A 21 -1.97 4.49 0.86
CA THR A 21 -3.36 4.84 1.15
C THR A 21 -4.31 3.90 0.42
N ARG A 22 -5.53 3.79 0.94
CA ARG A 22 -6.55 2.90 0.38
C ARG A 22 -7.39 3.65 -0.65
N ASN A 23 -7.43 3.12 -1.86
CA ASN A 23 -8.19 3.64 -3.00
C ASN A 23 -9.46 2.81 -3.26
N VAL A 24 -10.20 2.51 -2.20
CA VAL A 24 -11.55 1.91 -2.30
C VAL A 24 -12.40 2.47 -1.17
N ALA A 25 -13.68 2.70 -1.46
CA ALA A 25 -14.64 3.16 -0.48
C ALA A 25 -14.71 2.19 0.71
N GLY A 26 -14.69 2.74 1.92
CA GLY A 26 -14.69 1.97 3.16
C GLY A 26 -13.93 2.72 4.27
N PRO A 27 -13.82 2.09 5.45
CA PRO A 27 -13.00 2.65 6.51
C PRO A 27 -11.55 2.79 6.00
N TYR A 28 -10.95 3.94 6.32
CA TYR A 28 -9.58 4.33 5.94
C TYR A 28 -9.35 4.65 4.46
N ALA A 29 -10.41 4.83 3.67
CA ALA A 29 -10.29 5.40 2.33
C ALA A 29 -9.61 6.77 2.38
N GLY A 30 -8.55 6.96 1.60
CA GLY A 30 -7.76 8.20 1.61
C GLY A 30 -6.89 8.43 2.84
N ILE A 31 -7.01 7.61 3.90
CA ILE A 31 -6.20 7.76 5.11
C ILE A 31 -4.81 7.14 4.89
N PRO A 32 -3.73 7.88 5.17
CA PRO A 32 -2.39 7.34 5.03
C PRO A 32 -2.09 6.27 6.07
N GLY A 33 -1.36 5.26 5.63
CA GLY A 33 -0.90 4.13 6.42
C GLY A 33 0.52 3.73 6.05
N THR A 34 1.06 2.77 6.80
CA THR A 34 2.42 2.26 6.63
C THR A 34 2.38 0.76 6.44
N ILE A 35 3.18 0.24 5.51
CA ILE A 35 3.40 -1.20 5.38
C ILE A 35 4.28 -1.67 6.55
N ILE A 36 3.76 -2.58 7.38
CA ILE A 36 4.45 -3.08 8.59
C ILE A 36 5.00 -4.50 8.44
N GLY A 37 4.60 -5.22 7.39
CA GLY A 37 5.05 -6.57 7.07
C GLY A 37 4.82 -6.91 5.60
N LYS A 38 5.11 -8.16 5.20
CA LYS A 38 4.97 -8.62 3.80
C LYS A 38 3.56 -8.44 3.23
N SER A 39 2.55 -8.55 4.09
CA SER A 39 1.15 -8.53 3.70
C SER A 39 0.31 -7.64 4.61
N GLN A 40 0.90 -6.65 5.27
CA GLN A 40 0.18 -5.87 6.29
C GLN A 40 0.42 -4.38 6.14
N ALA A 41 -0.66 -3.61 6.10
CA ALA A 41 -0.64 -2.17 6.28
C ALA A 41 -1.30 -1.80 7.61
N GLN A 42 -0.75 -0.81 8.27
CA GLN A 42 -1.33 -0.19 9.45
C GLN A 42 -1.86 1.18 9.09
N TYR A 43 -3.15 1.42 9.36
CA TYR A 43 -3.81 2.68 9.06
C TYR A 43 -4.24 3.41 10.34
N GLY A 44 -4.09 4.74 10.33
CA GLY A 44 -4.48 5.63 11.44
C GLY A 44 -3.44 5.77 12.55
N LEU A 45 -3.54 6.86 13.30
CA LEU A 45 -2.61 7.22 14.39
C LEU A 45 -2.95 6.58 15.75
N ILE A 46 -4.22 6.22 15.99
CA ILE A 46 -4.74 5.97 17.35
C ILE A 46 -5.19 4.52 17.59
N ASN A 47 -5.53 3.74 16.54
CA ASN A 47 -6.19 2.45 16.71
C ASN A 47 -5.45 1.23 16.10
N ASP A 48 -4.18 1.36 15.70
CA ASP A 48 -3.34 0.22 15.30
C ASP A 48 -4.02 -0.77 14.34
N VAL A 49 -4.89 -0.28 13.44
CA VAL A 49 -5.71 -1.16 12.62
C VAL A 49 -4.83 -1.77 11.53
N ARG A 50 -4.60 -3.08 11.67
CA ARG A 50 -3.80 -3.87 10.74
C ARG A 50 -4.71 -4.45 9.67
N TYR A 51 -4.51 -4.01 8.45
CA TYR A 51 -5.13 -4.60 7.29
C TYR A 51 -4.19 -5.64 6.68
N SER A 52 -4.65 -6.89 6.64
CA SER A 52 -3.90 -7.98 6.00
C SER A 52 -4.33 -8.14 4.55
N PHE A 53 -3.37 -8.13 3.64
CA PHE A 53 -3.55 -8.38 2.23
C PHE A 53 -3.31 -9.87 1.94
N ARG A 54 -4.00 -10.42 0.94
CA ARG A 54 -3.65 -11.75 0.45
C ARG A 54 -2.42 -11.66 -0.43
N LEU A 55 -1.51 -12.60 -0.26
CA LEU A 55 -0.34 -12.79 -1.12
C LEU A 55 -0.59 -13.93 -2.11
N ASP A 56 0.04 -13.85 -3.28
CA ASP A 56 0.16 -14.96 -4.21
C ASP A 56 1.29 -15.92 -3.78
N ALA A 57 1.49 -17.00 -4.54
CA ALA A 57 2.54 -17.99 -4.26
C ALA A 57 3.97 -17.43 -4.34
N SER A 58 4.14 -16.20 -4.82
CA SER A 58 5.42 -15.49 -4.92
C SER A 58 5.59 -14.43 -3.81
N ASP A 59 4.78 -14.48 -2.73
CA ASP A 59 4.77 -13.49 -1.65
C ASP A 59 4.39 -12.06 -2.10
N ILE A 60 3.77 -11.90 -3.28
CA ILE A 60 3.36 -10.59 -3.80
C ILE A 60 1.88 -10.37 -3.52
N ILE A 61 1.48 -9.13 -3.17
CA ILE A 61 0.06 -8.82 -2.99
C ILE A 61 -0.70 -9.22 -4.25
N ILE A 62 -1.73 -10.06 -4.06
CA ILE A 62 -2.59 -10.50 -5.16
C ILE A 62 -3.08 -9.26 -5.91
N SER A 63 -2.89 -9.25 -7.23
CA SER A 63 -3.10 -8.06 -8.08
C SER A 63 -4.49 -7.44 -7.92
N GLU A 64 -5.51 -8.25 -7.64
CA GLU A 64 -6.86 -7.78 -7.37
C GLU A 64 -6.93 -6.84 -6.15
N TYR A 65 -6.12 -7.07 -5.11
CA TYR A 65 -6.06 -6.21 -3.93
C TYR A 65 -5.07 -5.06 -4.10
N SER A 66 -4.02 -5.23 -4.92
CA SER A 66 -3.03 -4.17 -5.12
C SER A 66 -3.59 -2.94 -5.83
N LYS A 67 -4.67 -3.08 -6.62
CA LYS A 67 -5.35 -1.94 -7.26
C LYS A 67 -6.02 -0.99 -6.26
N TYR A 68 -6.29 -1.47 -5.05
CA TYR A 68 -6.89 -0.69 -3.97
C TYR A 68 -5.86 -0.05 -3.04
N ILE A 69 -4.56 -0.21 -3.31
CA ILE A 69 -3.48 0.34 -2.49
C ILE A 69 -2.62 1.24 -3.39
N LEU A 70 -2.55 2.51 -3.02
CA LEU A 70 -1.72 3.50 -3.68
C LEU A 70 -0.57 3.88 -2.78
N TYR A 71 0.56 4.26 -3.37
CA TYR A 71 1.59 4.95 -2.60
C TYR A 71 1.03 6.29 -2.13
N TYR A 72 1.43 6.71 -0.94
CA TYR A 72 1.05 7.98 -0.37
C TYR A 72 2.29 8.85 -0.23
N ASP A 73 2.20 10.07 -0.73
CA ASP A 73 3.23 11.10 -0.60
C ASP A 73 2.89 11.95 0.62
N ASP A 74 3.70 11.87 1.68
CA ASP A 74 3.49 12.67 2.89
C ASP A 74 3.86 14.15 2.67
N GLU A 75 4.74 14.48 1.71
CA GLU A 75 5.10 15.88 1.40
C GLU A 75 3.95 16.59 0.68
N GLN A 76 3.33 15.91 -0.28
CA GLN A 76 2.22 16.43 -1.07
C GLN A 76 0.84 16.10 -0.47
N GLN A 77 0.80 15.34 0.64
CA GLN A 77 -0.40 14.86 1.31
C GLN A 77 -1.43 14.21 0.37
N GLN A 78 -0.95 13.45 -0.62
CA GLN A 78 -1.80 12.88 -1.66
C GLN A 78 -1.34 11.50 -2.12
N ALA A 79 -2.25 10.75 -2.74
CA ALA A 79 -1.92 9.46 -3.33
C ALA A 79 -1.12 9.65 -4.63
N ILE A 80 -0.05 8.88 -4.80
CA ILE A 80 0.68 8.79 -6.06
C ILE A 80 -0.09 7.84 -6.98
N THR A 81 -0.82 8.44 -7.92
CA THR A 81 -1.41 7.73 -9.05
C THR A 81 -0.41 7.83 -10.20
N SER A 82 0.06 6.68 -10.70
CA SER A 82 0.82 6.60 -11.96
C SER A 82 -0.14 6.44 -13.12
#